data_AF-A0A427YIS9-F1
#
_entry.id   AF-A0A427YIS9-F1
#
_cell.length_a   1.000
_cell.length_b   1.000
_cell.length_c   1.000
_cell.angle_alpha   90.00
_cell.angle_beta   90.00
_cell.angle_gamma   90.00
#
_symmetry.space_group_name_H-M   'P 1'
#
loop_
_entity.id
_entity.type
_entity.pdbx_description
1 polymer ?
#
loop_
_entity_poly.entity_id
_entity_poly.type
_entity_poly.pdbx_seq_one_letter_code
_entity_poly.pdbx_strand_id
1 'polypeptide(L)'
;MTLYYTICFGLLMSELALFSTIVCPMPFSLRKKMMHFLSENPVVAKIQYGLKITFIFVAVLFIDALQRMVRIAQEGAAAKAKQDMADVRTETNYAARRFYAQRNLYLTGATLFLSLILARVFYIVLDFIHVQENFSALQQKVAKQSGASGEAEELRKRINELEAGLRASQAKDRDFETLKKQASQQGVEYNRLADAHNAARLRQEGGLSRADSAKRAGRKRTDGVIEQKE
;
A
#
# COMPACT_ATOMS: atom_id res chain seq x y z
N MET A 1 -10.47 12.50 -58.97
CA MET A 1 -10.98 13.32 -57.85
C MET A 1 -11.30 12.47 -56.62
N THR A 2 -12.06 11.38 -56.75
CA THR A 2 -12.42 10.49 -55.62
C THR A 2 -11.24 9.90 -54.85
N LEU A 3 -10.24 9.32 -55.53
CA LEU A 3 -9.12 8.59 -54.88
C LEU A 3 -8.31 9.47 -53.89
N TYR A 4 -7.96 10.70 -54.29
CA TYR A 4 -7.22 11.64 -53.44
C TYR A 4 -8.02 12.00 -52.17
N TYR A 5 -9.33 12.19 -52.32
CA TYR A 5 -10.22 12.55 -51.22
C TYR A 5 -10.50 11.37 -50.29
N THR A 6 -10.57 10.15 -50.83
CA THR A 6 -10.69 8.93 -50.05
C THR A 6 -9.43 8.68 -49.21
N ILE A 7 -8.23 8.97 -49.74
CA ILE A 7 -6.98 8.85 -48.98
C ILE A 7 -6.92 9.88 -47.85
N CYS A 8 -7.22 11.16 -48.11
CA CYS A 8 -7.29 12.18 -47.05
C CYS A 8 -8.31 11.81 -45.97
N PHE A 9 -9.49 11.33 -46.36
CA PHE A 9 -10.53 10.91 -45.42
C PHE A 9 -10.12 9.68 -44.61
N GLY A 10 -9.48 8.70 -45.24
CA GLY A 10 -8.97 7.50 -44.57
C GLY A 10 -7.88 7.83 -43.54
N LEU A 11 -6.96 8.73 -43.88
CA LEU A 11 -5.95 9.25 -42.95
C LEU A 11 -6.61 9.94 -41.76
N LEU A 12 -7.59 10.81 -42.01
CA LEU A 12 -8.33 11.49 -40.95
C LEU A 12 -9.06 10.51 -40.02
N MET A 13 -9.74 9.49 -40.58
CA MET A 13 -10.41 8.47 -39.77
C MET A 13 -9.41 7.63 -38.96
N SER A 14 -8.25 7.31 -39.53
CA SER A 14 -7.18 6.61 -38.79
C SER A 14 -6.63 7.45 -37.64
N GLU A 15 -6.54 8.77 -37.84
CA GLU A 15 -5.99 9.70 -36.86
C GLU A 15 -6.98 10.03 -35.75
N LEU A 16 -8.27 10.14 -36.07
CA LEU A 16 -9.35 10.17 -35.09
C LEU A 16 -9.40 8.89 -34.26
N ALA A 17 -9.28 7.72 -34.89
CA ALA A 17 -9.27 6.44 -34.18
C ALA A 17 -8.06 6.32 -33.25
N LEU A 18 -6.87 6.71 -33.73
CA LEU A 18 -5.64 6.75 -32.92
C LEU A 18 -5.80 7.73 -31.75
N PHE A 19 -6.31 8.93 -32.02
CA PHE A 19 -6.59 9.95 -31.01
C PHE A 19 -7.55 9.42 -29.94
N SER A 20 -8.70 8.87 -30.34
CA SER A 20 -9.68 8.30 -29.42
C SER A 20 -9.09 7.15 -28.60
N THR A 21 -8.20 6.34 -29.18
CA THR A 21 -7.53 5.24 -28.48
C THR A 21 -6.55 5.77 -27.41
N ILE A 22 -5.79 6.82 -27.73
CA ILE A 22 -4.80 7.42 -26.81
C ILE A 22 -5.49 8.25 -25.71
N VAL A 23 -6.55 8.98 -26.05
CA VAL A 23 -7.30 9.85 -25.14
C VAL A 23 -8.26 9.07 -24.25
N CYS A 24 -8.68 7.88 -24.68
CA CYS A 24 -9.52 7.01 -23.86
C CYS A 24 -8.88 6.89 -22.47
N PRO A 25 -9.62 7.25 -21.40
CA PRO A 25 -9.07 7.29 -20.05
C PRO A 25 -8.52 5.91 -19.72
N MET A 26 -7.19 5.83 -19.67
CA MET A 26 -6.47 4.58 -19.59
C MET A 26 -6.95 3.81 -18.33
N PRO A 27 -7.57 2.62 -18.48
CA PRO A 27 -8.08 1.87 -17.35
C PRO A 27 -6.91 1.42 -16.48
N PHE A 28 -7.13 1.43 -15.16
CA PHE A 28 -6.13 1.24 -14.12
C PHE A 28 -5.24 -0.01 -14.31
N SER A 29 -5.73 -1.03 -15.01
CA SER A 29 -5.01 -2.25 -15.37
C SER A 29 -3.90 -2.03 -16.40
N LEU A 30 -4.08 -1.10 -17.36
CA LEU A 30 -3.03 -0.72 -18.30
C LEU A 30 -1.95 0.12 -17.62
N ARG A 31 -2.27 0.93 -16.60
CA ARG A 31 -1.25 1.68 -15.84
C ARG A 31 -0.22 0.75 -15.18
N LYS A 32 -0.66 -0.34 -14.54
CA LYS A 32 0.26 -1.32 -13.94
C LYS A 32 1.09 -2.08 -14.98
N LYS A 33 0.48 -2.48 -16.11
CA LYS A 33 1.20 -3.12 -17.22
C LYS A 33 2.19 -2.16 -17.88
N MET A 34 1.81 -0.91 -18.10
CA MET A 34 2.68 0.11 -18.66
C MET A 34 3.83 0.45 -17.70
N MET A 35 3.67 0.44 -16.37
CA MET A 35 4.82 0.63 -15.45
C MET A 35 5.88 -0.45 -15.63
N HIS A 36 5.48 -1.71 -15.79
CA HIS A 36 6.42 -2.80 -16.04
C HIS A 36 6.99 -2.77 -17.46
N PHE A 37 6.19 -2.35 -18.45
CA PHE A 37 6.63 -2.28 -19.86
C PHE A 37 7.45 -1.01 -20.18
N LEU A 38 7.23 0.09 -19.46
CA LEU A 38 7.86 1.40 -19.67
C LEU A 38 9.24 1.47 -19.01
N SER A 39 9.40 0.84 -17.85
CA SER A 39 10.70 0.69 -17.18
C SER A 39 11.66 -0.21 -17.96
N GLU A 40 11.16 -1.05 -18.86
CA GLU A 40 11.94 -2.13 -19.47
C GLU A 40 12.06 -2.00 -21.00
N ASN A 41 11.20 -1.23 -21.68
CA ASN A 41 11.09 -1.29 -23.13
C ASN A 41 11.27 0.08 -23.85
N PRO A 42 12.23 0.22 -24.80
CA PRO A 42 12.44 1.42 -25.63
C PRO A 42 11.28 1.76 -26.60
N VAL A 43 10.12 1.12 -26.44
CA VAL A 43 8.94 1.29 -27.29
C VAL A 43 8.35 2.70 -27.18
N VAL A 44 8.42 3.37 -26.03
CA VAL A 44 7.89 4.74 -25.91
C VAL A 44 8.68 5.76 -26.70
N ALA A 45 10.01 5.62 -26.77
CA ALA A 45 10.82 6.44 -27.67
C ALA A 45 10.41 6.20 -29.14
N LYS A 46 10.20 4.95 -29.55
CA LYS A 46 9.74 4.61 -30.91
C LYS A 46 8.35 5.18 -31.23
N ILE A 47 7.44 5.18 -30.26
CA ILE A 47 6.11 5.79 -30.41
C ILE A 47 6.22 7.30 -30.59
N GLN A 48 7.08 7.98 -29.82
CA GLN A 48 7.33 9.42 -29.99
C GLN A 48 7.85 9.74 -31.39
N TYR A 49 8.77 8.93 -31.92
CA TYR A 49 9.25 9.10 -33.30
C TYR A 49 8.13 8.86 -34.31
N GLY A 50 7.32 7.83 -34.14
CA GLY A 50 6.17 7.56 -35.01
C GLY A 50 5.17 8.73 -35.04
N LEU A 51 4.87 9.30 -33.87
CA LEU A 51 3.95 10.43 -33.73
C LEU A 51 4.49 11.69 -34.42
N LYS A 52 5.81 11.96 -34.30
CA LYS A 52 6.49 13.05 -35.03
C LYS A 52 6.46 12.84 -36.54
N ILE A 53 6.67 11.62 -37.02
CA ILE A 53 6.63 11.28 -38.45
C ILE A 53 5.21 11.49 -39.01
N THR A 54 4.19 11.00 -38.32
CA THR A 54 2.78 11.21 -38.71
C THR A 54 2.45 12.70 -38.76
N PHE A 55 2.90 13.50 -37.78
CA PHE A 55 2.70 14.94 -37.79
C PHE A 55 3.31 15.63 -39.03
N ILE A 56 4.56 15.29 -39.38
CA ILE A 56 5.22 15.84 -40.58
C ILE A 56 4.45 15.44 -41.85
N PHE A 57 3.98 14.19 -41.92
CA PHE A 57 3.21 13.70 -43.06
C PHE A 57 1.88 14.46 -43.24
N VAL A 58 1.14 14.69 -42.16
CA VAL A 58 -0.10 15.47 -42.17
C VAL A 58 0.17 16.94 -42.51
N ALA A 59 1.27 17.51 -42.01
CA ALA A 59 1.68 18.87 -42.34
C ALA A 59 2.00 19.02 -43.84
N VAL A 60 2.69 18.04 -44.45
CA VAL A 60 2.96 18.05 -45.90
C VAL A 60 1.67 17.96 -46.70
N LEU A 61 0.73 17.08 -46.33
CA LEU A 61 -0.57 16.99 -46.99
C LEU A 61 -1.39 18.27 -46.87
N PHE A 62 -1.30 18.96 -45.72
CA PHE A 62 -1.93 20.25 -45.54
C PHE A 62 -1.32 21.32 -46.45
N ILE A 63 0.01 21.35 -46.59
CA ILE A 63 0.68 22.27 -47.51
C ILE A 63 0.30 21.97 -48.97
N ASP A 64 0.20 20.71 -49.39
CA ASP A 64 -0.31 20.34 -50.72
C ASP A 64 -1.74 20.85 -50.93
N ALA A 65 -2.63 20.62 -49.95
CA ALA A 65 -4.02 21.09 -50.02
C ALA A 65 -4.11 22.62 -50.09
N LEU A 66 -3.27 23.33 -49.33
CA LEU A 66 -3.13 24.79 -49.38
C LEU A 66 -2.66 25.27 -50.75
N GLN A 67 -1.57 24.71 -51.26
CA GLN A 67 -1.02 25.07 -52.57
C GLN A 67 -2.04 24.85 -53.69
N ARG A 68 -2.75 23.72 -53.65
CA ARG A 68 -3.84 23.43 -54.59
C ARG A 68 -4.97 24.44 -54.49
N MET A 69 -5.39 24.81 -53.27
CA MET A 69 -6.46 25.80 -53.08
C MET A 69 -6.03 27.19 -53.56
N VAL A 70 -4.81 27.63 -53.24
CA VAL A 70 -4.26 28.92 -53.68
C VAL A 70 -4.17 28.95 -55.21
N ARG A 71 -3.67 27.88 -55.83
CA ARG A 71 -3.62 27.77 -57.30
C ARG A 71 -5.00 27.88 -57.93
N ILE A 72 -6.01 27.16 -57.41
CA ILE A 72 -7.38 27.25 -57.93
C ILE A 72 -7.92 28.68 -57.73
N ALA A 73 -7.67 29.32 -56.59
CA ALA A 73 -8.09 30.70 -56.36
C ALA A 73 -7.45 31.70 -57.34
N GLN A 74 -6.17 31.51 -57.68
CA GLN A 74 -5.46 32.31 -58.68
C GLN A 74 -5.98 32.07 -60.11
N GLU A 75 -6.24 30.81 -60.49
CA GLU A 75 -6.85 30.46 -61.77
C GLU A 75 -8.22 31.15 -61.94
N GLY A 76 -8.99 31.27 -60.87
CA GLY A 76 -10.24 32.02 -60.86
C GLY A 76 -10.12 33.53 -60.93
N ALA A 77 -9.14 34.11 -60.24
CA ALA A 77 -8.87 35.54 -60.32
C ALA A 77 -8.41 35.94 -61.74
N ALA A 78 -7.58 35.10 -62.37
CA ALA A 78 -7.13 35.30 -63.74
C ALA A 78 -8.26 35.11 -64.77
N ALA A 79 -9.18 34.16 -64.54
CA ALA A 79 -10.37 33.98 -65.38
C ALA A 79 -11.31 35.19 -65.33
N LYS A 80 -11.52 35.78 -64.15
CA LYS A 80 -12.31 37.01 -63.99
C LYS A 80 -11.66 38.25 -64.62
N ALA A 81 -10.33 38.30 -64.65
CA ALA A 81 -9.59 39.40 -65.27
C ALA A 81 -9.58 39.34 -66.81
N LYS A 82 -9.74 38.15 -67.41
CA LYS A 82 -9.79 37.92 -68.86
C LYS A 82 -11.21 37.95 -69.42
N GLN A 83 -12.01 38.92 -68.98
CA GLN A 83 -13.47 39.06 -69.14
C GLN A 83 -14.04 38.95 -70.58
N ASP A 84 -13.21 38.81 -71.62
CA ASP A 84 -13.61 38.90 -73.03
C ASP A 84 -14.23 37.62 -73.63
N MET A 85 -14.22 36.48 -72.92
CA MET A 85 -14.93 35.23 -73.33
C MET A 85 -15.34 34.35 -72.12
N ALA A 86 -16.01 34.92 -71.12
CA ALA A 86 -16.48 34.15 -69.96
C ALA A 86 -17.73 33.30 -70.31
N ASP A 87 -17.51 32.10 -70.86
CA ASP A 87 -18.55 31.08 -71.01
C ASP A 87 -19.12 30.71 -69.62
N VAL A 88 -20.45 30.77 -69.47
CA VAL A 88 -21.21 30.41 -68.24
C VAL A 88 -20.85 28.99 -67.75
N ARG A 89 -20.48 28.11 -68.68
CA ARG A 89 -20.01 26.75 -68.38
C ARG A 89 -18.64 26.73 -67.68
N THR A 90 -17.78 27.72 -67.94
CA THR A 90 -16.45 27.84 -67.32
C THR A 90 -16.56 28.42 -65.91
N GLU A 91 -17.42 29.42 -65.72
CA GLU A 91 -17.74 30.02 -64.40
C GLU A 91 -18.31 28.98 -63.42
N THR A 92 -19.27 28.17 -63.88
CA THR A 92 -19.89 27.10 -63.06
C THR A 92 -18.92 25.98 -62.71
N ASN A 93 -18.04 25.57 -63.64
CA ASN A 93 -16.98 24.60 -63.36
C ASN A 93 -15.93 25.12 -62.38
N TYR A 94 -15.59 26.41 -62.45
CA TYR A 94 -14.67 27.05 -61.50
C TYR A 94 -15.26 27.12 -60.09
N ALA A 95 -16.50 27.57 -59.96
CA ALA A 95 -17.20 27.64 -58.68
C ALA A 95 -17.22 26.27 -57.98
N ALA A 96 -17.57 25.21 -58.73
CA ALA A 96 -17.55 23.84 -58.21
C ALA A 96 -16.17 23.43 -57.70
N ARG A 97 -15.10 23.62 -58.49
CA ARG A 97 -13.72 23.30 -58.10
C ARG A 97 -13.27 24.06 -56.85
N ARG A 98 -13.69 25.31 -56.68
CA ARG A 98 -13.38 26.13 -55.50
C ARG A 98 -14.04 25.57 -54.23
N PHE A 99 -15.32 25.22 -54.29
CA PHE A 99 -16.03 24.62 -53.15
C PHE A 99 -15.40 23.28 -52.72
N TYR A 100 -14.98 22.46 -53.69
CA TYR A 100 -14.30 21.20 -53.40
C TYR A 100 -12.93 21.42 -52.74
N ALA A 101 -12.11 22.34 -53.28
CA ALA A 101 -10.80 22.63 -52.70
C ALA A 101 -10.90 23.22 -51.29
N GLN A 102 -11.88 24.10 -51.06
CA GLN A 102 -12.12 24.75 -49.77
C GLN A 102 -12.53 23.75 -48.68
N ARG A 103 -13.49 22.86 -48.98
CA ARG A 103 -13.90 21.80 -48.03
C ARG A 103 -12.73 20.89 -47.66
N ASN A 104 -11.93 20.50 -48.65
CA ASN A 104 -10.82 19.59 -48.43
C ASN A 104 -9.68 20.29 -47.66
N LEU A 105 -9.45 21.58 -47.88
CA LEU A 105 -8.51 22.35 -47.05
C LEU A 105 -8.96 22.37 -45.59
N TYR A 106 -10.23 22.66 -45.31
CA TYR A 106 -10.73 22.68 -43.93
C TYR A 106 -10.65 21.31 -43.26
N LEU A 107 -10.98 20.25 -44.00
CA LEU A 107 -10.87 18.87 -43.51
C LEU A 107 -9.42 18.52 -43.15
N THR A 108 -8.46 18.86 -44.02
CA THR A 108 -7.03 18.60 -43.79
C THR A 108 -6.47 19.50 -42.69
N GLY A 109 -6.94 20.74 -42.57
CA GLY A 109 -6.56 21.66 -41.49
C GLY A 109 -7.08 21.23 -40.12
N ALA A 110 -8.31 20.72 -40.04
CA ALA A 110 -8.84 20.12 -38.82
C ALA A 110 -8.04 18.89 -38.39
N THR A 111 -7.56 18.09 -39.36
CA THR A 111 -6.68 16.94 -39.11
C THR A 111 -5.35 17.40 -38.52
N LEU A 112 -4.70 18.39 -39.12
CA LEU A 112 -3.44 18.96 -38.60
C LEU A 112 -3.60 19.50 -37.18
N PHE A 113 -4.70 20.20 -36.91
CA PHE A 113 -5.01 20.69 -35.57
C PHE A 113 -5.19 19.53 -34.57
N LEU A 114 -5.89 18.47 -34.97
CA LEU A 114 -6.04 17.26 -34.16
C LEU A 114 -4.69 16.58 -33.91
N SER A 115 -3.80 16.49 -34.91
CA SER A 115 -2.44 15.95 -34.77
C SER A 115 -1.62 16.73 -33.74
N LEU A 116 -1.75 18.06 -33.72
CA LEU A 116 -1.06 18.93 -32.77
C LEU A 116 -1.57 18.69 -31.34
N ILE A 117 -2.89 18.62 -31.17
CA ILE A 117 -3.51 18.27 -29.87
C ILE A 117 -3.05 16.87 -29.45
N LEU A 118 -3.05 15.89 -30.35
CA LEU A 118 -2.63 14.53 -30.07
C LEU A 118 -1.19 14.50 -29.56
N ALA A 119 -0.26 15.20 -30.22
CA ALA A 119 1.12 15.32 -29.75
C ALA A 119 1.18 15.91 -28.34
N ARG A 120 0.44 16.99 -28.07
CA ARG A 120 0.42 17.63 -26.75
C ARG A 120 -0.17 16.72 -25.67
N VAL A 121 -1.32 16.09 -25.95
CA VAL A 121 -2.00 15.18 -25.03
C VAL A 121 -1.13 13.96 -24.73
N PHE A 122 -0.42 13.42 -25.72
CA PHE A 122 0.50 12.31 -25.52
C PHE A 122 1.61 12.63 -24.52
N TYR A 123 2.25 13.82 -24.62
CA TYR A 123 3.24 14.26 -23.63
C TYR A 123 2.62 14.45 -22.25
N ILE A 124 1.43 15.08 -22.17
CA ILE A 124 0.74 15.28 -20.89
C ILE A 124 0.42 13.93 -20.23
N VAL A 125 -0.01 12.93 -21.00
CA VAL A 125 -0.29 11.58 -20.49
C VAL A 125 0.99 10.90 -19.99
N LEU A 126 2.11 11.03 -20.71
CA LEU A 126 3.40 10.51 -20.23
C LEU A 126 3.86 11.20 -18.94
N ASP A 127 3.81 12.53 -18.89
CA ASP A 127 4.16 13.29 -17.69
C ASP A 127 3.26 12.90 -16.51
N PHE A 128 1.96 12.75 -16.76
CA PHE A 128 1.00 12.29 -15.75
C PHE A 128 1.36 10.89 -15.21
N ILE A 129 1.79 9.98 -16.08
CA ILE A 129 2.25 8.63 -15.69
C ILE A 129 3.51 8.72 -14.83
N HIS A 130 4.51 9.49 -15.23
CA HIS A 130 5.75 9.67 -14.46
C HIS A 130 5.52 10.33 -13.10
N VAL A 131 4.63 11.33 -13.03
CA VAL A 131 4.26 11.96 -11.75
C VAL A 131 3.55 10.96 -10.85
N GLN A 132 2.65 10.15 -11.40
CA GLN A 132 1.97 9.10 -10.64
C GLN A 132 2.93 8.00 -10.14
N GLU A 133 3.96 7.67 -10.93
CA GLU A 133 5.05 6.76 -10.53
C GLU A 133 5.83 7.32 -9.35
N ASN A 134 6.31 8.55 -9.47
CA ASN A 134 7.07 9.23 -8.44
C ASN A 134 6.25 9.35 -7.15
N PHE A 135 4.95 9.64 -7.26
CA PHE A 135 4.05 9.68 -6.12
C PHE A 135 3.88 8.30 -5.44
N SER A 136 3.67 7.23 -6.22
CA SER A 136 3.59 5.85 -5.72
C SER A 136 4.90 5.41 -5.04
N ALA A 137 6.04 5.68 -5.67
CA ALA A 137 7.35 5.36 -5.14
C ALA A 137 7.66 6.17 -3.86
N LEU A 138 7.28 7.46 -3.81
CA LEU A 138 7.36 8.26 -2.60
C LEU A 138 6.43 7.71 -1.52
N GLN A 139 5.18 7.34 -1.84
CA GLN A 139 4.27 6.74 -0.86
C GLN A 139 4.84 5.45 -0.27
N GLN A 140 5.43 4.58 -1.09
CA GLN A 140 6.09 3.37 -0.61
C GLN A 140 7.33 3.67 0.23
N LYS A 141 8.16 4.64 -0.18
CA LYS A 141 9.34 5.07 0.60
C LYS A 141 8.90 5.69 1.93
N VAL A 142 7.90 6.56 1.93
CA VAL A 142 7.31 7.15 3.13
C VAL A 142 6.72 6.06 3.99
N ALA A 143 5.97 5.10 3.47
CA ALA A 143 5.43 3.97 4.25
C ALA A 143 6.53 3.06 4.85
N LYS A 144 7.66 2.90 4.15
CA LYS A 144 8.83 2.17 4.65
C LYS A 144 9.66 2.98 5.65
N GLN A 145 9.75 4.30 5.46
CA GLN A 145 10.55 5.23 6.26
C GLN A 145 9.78 5.74 7.48
N SER A 146 8.45 5.73 7.45
CA SER A 146 7.58 6.07 8.59
C SER A 146 7.44 4.95 9.61
N GLY A 147 8.19 3.85 9.49
CA GLY A 147 8.31 2.82 10.54
C GLY A 147 7.03 2.07 10.89
N ALA A 148 5.86 2.46 10.36
CA ALA A 148 4.57 2.06 10.91
C ALA A 148 4.25 0.56 10.77
N SER A 149 4.91 -0.18 9.89
CA SER A 149 4.75 -1.65 9.83
C SER A 149 5.83 -2.40 10.61
N GLY A 150 7.09 -1.95 10.56
CA GLY A 150 8.20 -2.63 11.24
C GLY A 150 8.25 -2.31 12.73
N GLU A 151 8.14 -1.03 13.08
CA GLU A 151 8.18 -0.53 14.44
C GLU A 151 6.91 -0.95 15.20
N ALA A 152 5.73 -0.91 14.57
CA ALA A 152 4.49 -1.39 15.21
C ALA A 152 4.50 -2.91 15.48
N GLU A 153 5.13 -3.71 14.62
CA GLU A 153 5.28 -5.15 14.84
C GLU A 153 6.33 -5.45 15.91
N GLU A 154 7.44 -4.71 15.94
CA GLU A 154 8.46 -4.82 16.99
C GLU A 154 7.94 -4.34 18.35
N LEU A 155 7.17 -3.25 18.40
CA LEU A 155 6.48 -2.80 19.62
C LEU A 155 5.47 -3.84 20.10
N ARG A 156 4.69 -4.46 19.21
CA ARG A 156 3.76 -5.55 19.59
C ARG A 156 4.49 -6.75 20.18
N LYS A 157 5.66 -7.13 19.63
CA LYS A 157 6.50 -8.20 20.19
C LYS A 157 7.03 -7.83 21.57
N ARG A 158 7.56 -6.62 21.75
CA ARG A 158 8.03 -6.13 23.05
C ARG A 158 6.90 -6.08 24.08
N ILE A 159 5.71 -5.60 23.72
CA ILE A 159 4.54 -5.57 24.61
C ILE A 159 4.18 -6.98 25.09
N ASN A 160 4.13 -7.97 24.18
CA ASN A 160 3.85 -9.36 24.55
C ASN A 160 4.93 -9.95 25.48
N GLU A 161 6.20 -9.64 25.22
CA GLU A 161 7.32 -10.12 26.04
C GLU A 161 7.32 -9.47 27.45
N LEU A 162 7.04 -8.17 27.53
CA LEU A 162 6.85 -7.43 28.77
C LEU A 162 5.65 -7.94 29.56
N GLU A 163 4.52 -8.23 28.91
CA GLU A 163 3.34 -8.83 29.57
C GLU A 163 3.62 -10.23 30.10
N ALA A 164 4.37 -11.05 29.34
CA ALA A 164 4.80 -12.38 29.80
C ALA A 164 5.74 -12.28 31.01
N GLY A 165 6.69 -11.34 30.99
CA GLY A 165 7.58 -11.06 32.11
C GLY A 165 6.83 -10.58 33.35
N LEU A 166 5.83 -9.71 33.18
CA LEU A 166 4.99 -9.21 34.28
C LEU A 166 4.18 -10.35 34.91
N ARG A 167 3.57 -11.23 34.10
CA ARG A 167 2.85 -12.41 34.61
C ARG A 167 3.78 -13.36 35.36
N ALA A 168 5.00 -13.57 34.87
CA ALA A 168 5.99 -14.40 35.54
C ALA A 168 6.43 -13.80 36.89
N SER A 169 6.60 -12.48 36.97
CA SER A 169 6.91 -11.79 38.23
C SER A 169 5.75 -11.90 39.22
N GLN A 170 4.51 -11.65 38.79
CA GLN A 170 3.34 -11.78 39.65
C GLN A 170 3.13 -13.23 40.14
N ALA A 171 3.46 -14.24 39.33
CA ALA A 171 3.44 -15.62 39.78
C ALA A 171 4.47 -15.87 40.89
N LYS A 172 5.71 -15.37 40.72
CA LYS A 172 6.75 -15.46 41.75
C LYS A 172 6.35 -14.76 43.05
N ASP A 173 5.68 -13.61 42.98
CA ASP A 173 5.20 -12.90 44.17
C ASP A 173 4.14 -13.72 44.93
N ARG A 174 3.20 -14.36 44.21
CA ARG A 174 2.21 -15.26 44.82
C ARG A 174 2.84 -16.49 45.45
N ASP A 175 3.84 -17.07 44.78
CA ASP A 175 4.58 -18.22 45.31
C ASP A 175 5.37 -17.81 46.55
N PHE A 176 5.98 -16.63 46.55
CA PHE A 176 6.69 -16.07 47.70
C PHE A 176 5.76 -15.82 48.89
N GLU A 177 4.57 -15.25 48.68
CA GLU A 177 3.56 -15.12 49.74
C GLU A 177 3.10 -16.47 50.27
N THR A 178 2.92 -17.45 49.39
CA THR A 178 2.52 -18.82 49.77
C THR A 178 3.61 -19.48 50.60
N LEU A 179 4.88 -19.38 50.19
CA LEU A 179 6.03 -19.87 50.93
C LEU A 179 6.16 -19.18 52.29
N LYS A 180 5.91 -17.86 52.35
CA LYS A 180 5.91 -17.11 53.62
C LYS A 180 4.84 -17.61 54.58
N LYS A 181 3.62 -17.86 54.07
CA LYS A 181 2.53 -18.46 54.87
C LYS A 181 2.90 -19.86 55.35
N GLN A 182 3.41 -20.71 54.46
CA GLN A 182 3.85 -22.07 54.81
C GLN A 182 4.95 -22.05 55.87
N ALA A 183 5.97 -21.21 55.72
CA ALA A 183 7.05 -21.05 56.71
C ALA A 183 6.52 -20.55 58.07
N SER A 184 5.59 -19.60 58.08
CA SER A 184 4.97 -19.13 59.34
C SER A 184 4.15 -20.23 60.02
N GLN A 185 3.37 -21.01 59.26
CA GLN A 185 2.58 -22.12 59.80
C GLN A 185 3.48 -23.22 60.33
N GLN A 186 4.56 -23.54 59.61
CA GLN A 186 5.56 -24.52 60.04
C GLN A 186 6.27 -24.08 61.32
N GLY A 187 6.60 -22.79 61.47
CA GLY A 187 7.15 -22.25 62.72
C GLY A 187 6.20 -22.39 63.91
N VAL A 188 4.90 -22.13 63.70
CA VAL A 188 3.87 -22.30 64.73
C VAL A 188 3.74 -23.77 65.15
N GLU A 189 3.67 -24.69 64.19
CA GLU A 189 3.57 -26.13 64.48
C GLU A 189 4.86 -26.67 65.13
N TYR A 190 6.03 -26.16 64.75
CA TYR A 190 7.29 -26.52 65.39
C TYR A 190 7.32 -26.09 66.86
N ASN A 191 6.90 -24.86 67.16
CA ASN A 191 6.80 -24.36 68.54
C ASN A 191 5.79 -25.19 69.35
N ARG A 192 4.62 -25.50 68.77
CA ARG A 192 3.61 -26.34 69.41
C ARG A 192 4.13 -27.75 69.72
N LEU A 193 4.88 -28.35 68.79
CA LEU A 193 5.48 -29.67 68.98
C LEU A 193 6.58 -29.63 70.04
N ALA A 194 7.41 -28.57 70.05
CA ALA A 194 8.42 -28.36 71.08
C ALA A 194 7.80 -28.19 72.47
N ASP A 195 6.72 -27.42 72.60
CA ASP A 195 5.98 -27.26 73.85
C ASP A 195 5.35 -28.58 74.31
N ALA A 196 4.75 -29.34 73.40
CA ALA A 196 4.21 -30.66 73.69
C ALA A 196 5.30 -31.65 74.14
N HIS A 197 6.47 -31.63 73.49
CA HIS A 197 7.62 -32.45 73.86
C HIS A 197 8.19 -32.06 75.22
N ASN A 198 8.32 -30.76 75.51
CA ASN A 198 8.77 -30.25 76.80
C ASN A 198 7.79 -30.63 77.92
N ALA A 199 6.48 -30.50 77.67
CA ALA A 199 5.44 -30.91 78.60
C ALA A 199 5.44 -32.43 78.85
N ALA A 200 5.66 -33.26 77.82
CA ALA A 200 5.79 -34.70 77.96
C ALA A 200 7.04 -35.10 78.75
N ARG A 201 8.18 -34.43 78.52
CA ARG A 201 9.42 -34.64 79.26
C ARG A 201 9.25 -34.32 80.76
N LEU A 202 8.62 -33.20 81.08
CA LEU A 202 8.31 -32.81 82.46
C LEU A 202 7.34 -33.80 83.15
N ARG A 203 6.39 -34.37 82.41
CA ARG A 203 5.51 -35.43 82.95
C ARG A 203 6.27 -36.71 83.27
N GLN A 204 7.25 -37.11 82.46
CA GLN A 204 8.13 -38.23 82.77
C GLN A 204 8.97 -37.95 84.03
N GLU A 205 9.63 -36.78 84.09
CA GLU A 205 10.46 -36.37 85.23
C GLU A 205 9.63 -36.26 86.53
N GLY A 206 8.43 -35.69 86.46
CA GLY A 206 7.49 -35.61 87.59
C GLY A 206 6.88 -36.96 88.00
N GLY A 207 6.68 -37.86 87.04
CA GLY A 207 6.25 -39.24 87.27
C GLY A 207 7.29 -40.07 88.03
N LEU A 208 8.57 -39.91 87.67
CA LEU A 208 9.71 -40.49 88.38
C LEU A 208 9.79 -39.98 89.83
N SER A 209 9.68 -38.66 90.04
CA SER A 209 9.70 -38.06 91.38
C SER A 209 8.52 -38.48 92.27
N ARG A 210 7.32 -38.66 91.68
CA ARG A 210 6.14 -39.19 92.38
C ARG A 210 6.26 -40.69 92.68
N ALA A 211 6.84 -41.48 91.78
CA ALA A 211 7.11 -42.89 92.03
C ALA A 211 8.13 -43.07 93.17
N ASP A 212 9.19 -42.26 93.21
CA ASP A 212 10.18 -42.27 94.30
C ASP A 212 9.60 -41.82 95.65
N SER A 213 8.72 -40.81 95.63
CA SER A 213 8.01 -40.34 96.83
C SER A 213 6.99 -41.37 97.35
N ALA A 214 6.27 -42.06 96.46
CA ALA A 214 5.36 -43.15 96.83
C ALA A 214 6.11 -44.36 97.40
N LYS A 215 7.31 -44.67 96.87
CA LYS A 215 8.18 -45.73 97.40
C LYS A 215 8.73 -45.38 98.79
N ARG A 216 9.08 -44.12 99.04
CA ARG A 216 9.45 -43.62 100.39
C ARG A 216 8.27 -43.62 101.37
N ALA A 217 7.06 -43.28 100.92
CA ALA A 217 5.86 -43.29 101.76
C ALA A 217 5.38 -44.71 102.09
N GLY A 218 5.50 -45.66 101.15
CA GLY A 218 5.21 -47.08 101.36
C GLY A 218 6.15 -47.74 102.37
N ARG A 219 7.45 -47.40 102.34
CA ARG A 219 8.44 -47.90 103.30
C ARG A 219 8.18 -47.44 104.74
N LYS A 220 7.64 -46.22 104.94
CA LYS A 220 7.25 -45.74 106.29
C LYS A 220 5.99 -46.41 106.85
N ARG A 221 5.10 -46.96 106.02
CA ARG A 221 3.89 -47.68 106.50
C ARG A 221 4.20 -49.13 106.89
N THR A 222 5.21 -49.76 106.29
CA THR A 222 5.62 -51.13 106.66
C THR A 222 6.37 -51.17 107.99
N ASP A 223 7.04 -50.08 108.37
CA ASP A 223 7.84 -50.03 109.61
C ASP A 223 7.00 -49.69 110.87
N GLY A 224 5.71 -49.34 110.71
CA GLY A 224 4.80 -48.96 111.82
C GLY A 224 3.79 -50.02 112.26
N VAL A 225 3.84 -51.25 111.71
CA VAL A 225 2.82 -52.30 111.95
C VAL A 225 3.39 -53.50 112.72
N ILE A 226 4.63 -53.44 113.22
CA ILE A 226 5.27 -54.54 114.00
C ILE A 226 5.46 -54.18 115.49
N GLU A 227 4.80 -53.15 116.02
CA GLU A 227 4.88 -52.81 117.45
C GLU A 227 3.49 -52.70 118.08
N GLN A 228 2.74 -53.80 118.05
CA GLN A 228 1.60 -54.05 118.93
C GLN A 228 1.25 -55.55 118.86
N LYS A 229 2.06 -56.38 119.51
CA LYS A 229 1.66 -57.67 120.09
C LYS A 229 2.79 -58.19 120.98
N GLU A 230 2.39 -58.45 122.23
CA GLU A 230 3.14 -58.94 123.39
C GLU A 230 3.87 -57.88 124.24
#